data_AF-A0A1F7PCE6-F1
#
_entry.id   AF-A0A1F7PCE6-F1
#
_cell.length_a   1.000
_cell.length_b   1.000
_cell.length_c   1.000
_cell.angle_alpha   90.00
_cell.angle_beta   90.00
_cell.angle_gamma   90.00
#
_symmetry.space_group_name_H-M   'P 1'
#
loop_
_entity.id
_entity.type
_entity.pdbx_description
1 polymer ?
#
loop_
_entity_poly.entity_id
_entity_poly.type
_entity_poly.pdbx_seq_one_letter_code
_entity_poly.pdbx_strand_id
1 'polypeptide(L)'
;MRTLLLLVPLVLALTACSTFVTPRYSISADSNVALRSLGVSGISVGAFAEPAEFDRTCRAVGPLAPPDGMTHAAYIRKALEDELKIAGLHTPASPRVTLAGAVKTLAFSSTRGLTGGSWDIDVTLTSSNGKSMSVAEH
;
A
#
# COMPACT_ATOMS: atom_id res chain seq x y z
N MET A 1 10.89 34.23 36.41
CA MET A 1 11.04 34.42 34.95
C MET A 1 11.91 33.35 34.28
N ARG A 2 13.09 32.97 34.83
CA ARG A 2 13.93 31.88 34.29
C ARG A 2 13.23 30.51 34.19
N THR A 3 12.36 30.18 35.15
CA THR A 3 11.60 28.91 35.16
C THR A 3 10.52 28.85 34.07
N LEU A 4 9.87 29.97 33.71
CA LEU A 4 8.89 30.00 32.61
C LEU A 4 9.55 29.83 31.23
N LEU A 5 10.79 30.31 31.05
CA LEU A 5 11.51 30.20 29.78
C LEU A 5 11.89 28.75 29.42
N LEU A 6 11.99 27.85 30.41
CA LEU A 6 12.32 26.43 30.22
C LEU A 6 11.09 25.55 29.96
N LEU A 7 9.88 26.02 30.25
CA LEU A 7 8.62 25.26 30.03
C LEU A 7 8.15 25.31 28.57
N VAL A 8 8.42 26.40 27.86
CA VAL A 8 8.04 26.57 26.45
C VAL A 8 8.66 25.53 25.51
N PRO A 9 10.00 25.26 25.54
CA PRO A 9 10.59 24.24 24.69
C PRO A 9 10.15 22.82 25.07
N LEU A 10 9.81 22.57 26.34
CA LEU A 10 9.31 21.26 26.78
C LEU A 10 7.90 20.99 26.21
N VAL A 11 6.99 21.95 26.23
CA VAL A 11 5.64 21.79 25.65
C VAL A 11 5.69 21.62 24.13
N LEU A 12 6.61 22.32 23.45
CA LEU A 12 6.85 22.17 22.01
C LEU A 12 7.45 20.80 21.63
N ALA A 13 8.20 20.17 22.53
CA ALA A 13 8.76 18.83 22.30
C ALA A 13 7.70 17.71 22.39
N LEU A 14 6.53 17.96 23.01
CA LEU A 14 5.45 16.96 23.11
C LEU A 14 4.47 16.97 21.91
N THR A 15 4.60 17.89 20.94
CA THR A 15 3.69 17.97 19.78
C THR A 15 4.28 17.39 18.50
N ALA A 16 5.31 16.55 18.58
CA ALA A 16 5.79 15.82 17.41
C ALA A 16 4.75 14.76 17.02
N CYS A 17 3.85 15.09 16.09
CA CYS A 17 2.98 14.12 15.45
C CYS A 17 3.84 13.04 14.81
N SER A 18 3.82 11.83 15.35
CA SER A 18 4.37 10.66 14.66
C SER A 18 3.60 10.45 13.36
N THR A 19 4.26 9.94 12.32
CA THR A 19 3.58 9.37 11.15
C THR A 19 3.62 7.88 11.33
N PHE A 20 2.47 7.21 11.19
CA PHE A 20 2.44 5.75 11.24
C PHE A 20 2.81 5.22 9.87
N VAL A 21 4.06 4.75 9.76
CA VAL A 21 4.59 4.17 8.53
C VAL A 21 4.28 2.67 8.53
N THR A 22 3.52 2.21 7.54
CA THR A 22 3.29 0.77 7.36
C THR A 22 4.61 0.05 7.06
N PRO A 23 4.83 -1.19 7.54
CA PRO A 23 6.01 -1.96 7.15
C PRO A 23 6.09 -2.12 5.63
N ARG A 24 7.29 -2.42 5.13
CA ARG A 24 7.44 -2.83 3.74
C ARG A 24 6.68 -4.15 3.51
N TYR A 25 6.13 -4.30 2.31
CA TYR A 25 5.42 -5.51 1.93
C TYR A 25 6.29 -6.75 2.14
N SER A 26 5.71 -7.78 2.75
CA SER A 26 6.34 -9.08 2.92
C SER A 26 5.77 -10.06 1.90
N ILE A 27 6.67 -10.74 1.20
CA ILE A 27 6.32 -11.74 0.20
C ILE A 27 5.51 -12.88 0.84
N SER A 28 4.49 -13.34 0.14
CA SER A 28 3.67 -14.49 0.51
C SER A 28 4.18 -15.76 -0.17
N ALA A 29 4.58 -16.76 0.63
CA ALA A 29 5.01 -18.05 0.11
C ALA A 29 3.88 -18.75 -0.69
N ASP A 30 2.66 -18.73 -0.16
CA ASP A 30 1.50 -19.36 -0.79
C ASP A 30 1.14 -18.68 -2.12
N SER A 31 1.18 -17.34 -2.16
CA SER A 31 0.95 -16.58 -3.39
C SER A 31 2.01 -16.91 -4.44
N ASN A 32 3.27 -17.04 -4.05
CA ASN A 32 4.35 -17.44 -4.97
C ASN A 32 4.18 -18.85 -5.51
N VAL A 33 3.80 -19.81 -4.66
CA VAL A 33 3.52 -21.18 -5.12
C VAL A 33 2.39 -21.16 -6.14
N ALA A 34 1.29 -20.44 -5.85
CA ALA A 34 0.17 -20.30 -6.77
C ALA A 34 0.58 -19.63 -8.09
N LEU A 35 1.29 -18.50 -8.02
CA LEU A 35 1.78 -17.78 -9.21
C LEU A 35 2.69 -18.65 -10.08
N ARG A 36 3.66 -19.34 -9.48
CA ARG A 36 4.56 -20.25 -10.23
C ARG A 36 3.81 -21.37 -10.93
N SER A 37 2.75 -21.89 -10.30
CA SER A 37 1.95 -22.98 -10.86
C SER A 37 1.20 -22.60 -12.14
N LEU A 38 1.02 -21.30 -12.42
CA LEU A 38 0.39 -20.82 -13.65
C LEU A 38 1.21 -21.13 -14.91
N GLY A 39 2.53 -21.34 -14.78
CA GLY A 39 3.39 -21.68 -15.92
C GLY A 39 3.46 -20.60 -17.01
N VAL A 40 3.22 -19.33 -16.65
CA VAL A 40 3.25 -18.18 -17.56
C VAL A 40 4.49 -17.32 -17.34
N SER A 41 4.79 -16.42 -18.27
CA SER A 41 5.83 -15.39 -18.10
C SER A 41 5.51 -14.17 -18.96
N GLY A 42 6.36 -13.14 -18.91
CA GLY A 42 6.20 -11.95 -19.73
C GLY A 42 5.20 -10.95 -19.17
N ILE A 43 5.06 -10.87 -17.85
CA ILE A 43 4.12 -9.94 -17.20
C ILE A 43 4.91 -8.73 -16.70
N SER A 44 4.50 -7.52 -17.04
CA SER A 44 4.98 -6.30 -16.37
C SER A 44 3.87 -5.67 -15.54
N VAL A 45 4.24 -4.83 -14.58
CA VAL A 45 3.29 -4.03 -13.80
C VAL A 45 3.42 -2.56 -14.19
N GLY A 46 2.31 -1.99 -14.66
CA GLY A 46 2.17 -0.60 -15.04
C GLY A 46 1.78 0.30 -13.87
N ALA A 47 1.39 1.53 -14.18
CA ALA A 47 0.95 2.51 -13.18
C ALA A 47 -0.34 2.07 -12.47
N PHE A 48 -0.45 2.45 -11.19
CA PHE A 48 -1.68 2.31 -10.43
C PHE A 48 -2.21 3.70 -10.10
N ALA A 49 -3.50 3.93 -10.36
CA ALA A 49 -4.19 5.15 -9.97
C ALA A 49 -4.55 5.13 -8.48
N GLU A 50 -4.38 6.28 -7.82
CA GLU A 50 -4.87 6.52 -6.45
C GLU A 50 -6.41 6.49 -6.40
N PRO A 51 -7.00 6.16 -5.23
CA PRO A 51 -8.43 6.36 -5.03
C PRO A 51 -8.75 7.86 -5.11
N ALA A 52 -10.01 8.18 -5.41
CA ALA A 52 -10.46 9.56 -5.48
C ALA A 52 -10.26 10.29 -4.13
N GLU A 53 -10.53 9.58 -3.03
CA GLU A 53 -10.42 10.10 -1.67
C GLU A 53 -9.83 9.00 -0.77
N PHE A 54 -8.99 9.41 0.19
CA PHE A 54 -8.53 8.54 1.27
C PHE A 54 -8.24 9.36 2.53
N ASP A 55 -8.94 9.07 3.62
CA ASP A 55 -8.62 9.62 4.93
C ASP A 55 -7.38 8.91 5.50
N ARG A 56 -6.26 9.63 5.46
CA ARG A 56 -4.98 9.16 6.02
C ARG A 56 -4.93 9.26 7.54
N THR A 57 -5.94 9.82 8.20
CA THR A 57 -5.87 10.14 9.63
C THR A 57 -6.01 8.87 10.48
N CYS A 58 -4.95 8.47 11.17
CA CYS A 58 -5.07 7.55 12.31
C CYS A 58 -5.16 8.36 13.60
N ARG A 59 -6.31 8.29 14.28
CA ARG A 59 -6.60 9.03 15.52
C ARG A 59 -5.52 8.88 16.59
N ALA A 60 -4.91 7.70 16.68
CA ALA A 60 -3.98 7.37 17.78
C ALA A 60 -2.55 7.86 17.55
N VAL A 61 -2.10 7.90 16.29
CA VAL A 61 -0.66 7.94 15.97
C VAL A 61 -0.31 8.90 14.85
N GLY A 62 -1.28 9.61 14.27
CA GLY A 62 -1.07 10.58 13.19
C GLY A 62 -1.38 10.01 11.80
N PRO A 63 -0.90 10.63 10.71
CA PRO A 63 -1.21 10.18 9.37
C PRO A 63 -0.61 8.80 9.07
N LEU A 64 -1.35 8.00 8.30
CA LEU A 64 -0.92 6.76 7.70
C LEU A 64 -0.10 7.06 6.44
N ALA A 65 1.07 6.43 6.33
CA ALA A 65 1.92 6.56 5.17
C ALA A 65 2.56 5.21 4.79
N PRO A 66 2.70 4.93 3.49
CA PRO A 66 3.62 3.92 2.99
C PRO A 66 5.08 4.26 3.32
N PRO A 67 5.99 3.26 3.34
CA PRO A 67 7.41 3.53 3.51
C PRO A 67 7.99 4.31 2.33
N ASP A 68 9.19 4.88 2.51
CA ASP A 68 9.98 5.48 1.43
C ASP A 68 9.28 6.63 0.66
N GLY A 69 8.26 7.26 1.27
CA GLY A 69 7.55 8.41 0.70
C GLY A 69 6.63 8.08 -0.49
N MET A 70 6.33 6.80 -0.71
CA MET A 70 5.46 6.39 -1.81
C MET A 70 3.98 6.66 -1.53
N THR A 71 3.19 6.73 -2.59
CA THR A 71 1.73 6.80 -2.49
C THR A 71 1.14 5.41 -2.20
N HIS A 72 -0.13 5.33 -1.78
CA HIS A 72 -0.75 4.05 -1.40
C HIS A 72 -0.93 3.13 -2.60
N ALA A 73 -1.32 3.67 -3.75
CA ALA A 73 -1.41 2.90 -4.98
C ALA A 73 -0.02 2.46 -5.48
N ALA A 74 1.02 3.28 -5.27
CA ALA A 74 2.39 2.88 -5.57
C ALA A 74 2.88 1.73 -4.68
N TYR A 75 2.46 1.69 -3.41
CA TYR A 75 2.75 0.59 -2.50
C TYR A 75 2.10 -0.72 -2.97
N ILE A 76 0.81 -0.69 -3.33
CA ILE A 76 0.09 -1.87 -3.85
C ILE A 76 0.69 -2.34 -5.18
N ARG A 77 0.99 -1.40 -6.09
CA ARG A 77 1.68 -1.69 -7.37
C ARG A 77 2.99 -2.43 -7.13
N LYS A 78 3.83 -1.91 -6.21
CA LYS A 78 5.14 -2.48 -5.89
C LYS A 78 4.99 -3.87 -5.28
N ALA A 79 4.03 -4.08 -4.38
CA ALA A 79 3.76 -5.39 -3.78
C ALA A 79 3.45 -6.44 -4.86
N LEU A 80 2.55 -6.13 -5.80
CA LEU A 80 2.25 -7.03 -6.93
C LEU A 80 3.48 -7.29 -7.81
N GLU A 81 4.26 -6.24 -8.11
CA GLU A 81 5.47 -6.38 -8.92
C GLU A 81 6.52 -7.27 -8.23
N ASP A 82 6.70 -7.11 -6.92
CA ASP A 82 7.63 -7.91 -6.13
C ASP A 82 7.20 -9.39 -6.10
N GLU A 83 5.92 -9.69 -5.91
CA GLU A 83 5.37 -11.05 -6.01
C GLU A 83 5.67 -11.69 -7.38
N LEU A 84 5.44 -10.95 -8.47
CA LEU A 84 5.72 -11.44 -9.82
C LEU A 84 7.22 -11.63 -10.08
N LYS A 85 8.07 -10.78 -9.51
CA LYS A 85 9.54 -10.92 -9.58
C LYS A 85 10.00 -12.17 -8.86
N ILE A 86 9.56 -12.39 -7.63
CA ILE A 86 9.93 -13.58 -6.86
C ILE A 86 9.41 -14.83 -7.57
N ALA A 87 8.18 -14.82 -8.06
CA ALA A 87 7.59 -15.94 -8.81
C ALA A 87 8.29 -16.22 -10.16
N GLY A 88 9.16 -15.34 -10.65
CA GLY A 88 9.87 -15.48 -11.92
C GLY A 88 9.00 -15.19 -13.15
N LEU A 89 7.89 -14.48 -12.97
CA LEU A 89 6.93 -14.15 -14.04
C LEU A 89 7.14 -12.74 -14.60
N HIS A 90 7.83 -11.88 -13.84
CA HIS A 90 8.01 -10.47 -14.19
C HIS A 90 8.99 -10.28 -15.36
N THR A 91 8.64 -9.45 -16.33
CA THR A 91 9.49 -9.10 -17.48
C THR A 91 9.39 -7.60 -17.76
N PRO A 92 10.41 -6.79 -17.42
CA PRO A 92 10.33 -5.34 -17.55
C PRO A 92 10.47 -4.87 -19.00
N ALA A 93 11.27 -5.56 -19.82
CA ALA A 93 11.52 -5.22 -21.22
C ALA A 93 10.68 -6.12 -22.14
N SER A 94 9.90 -5.52 -23.04
CA SER A 94 9.04 -6.22 -24.01
C SER A 94 8.10 -7.27 -23.38
N PRO A 95 7.24 -6.88 -22.42
CA PRO A 95 6.29 -7.79 -21.80
C PRO A 95 5.25 -8.30 -22.81
N ARG A 96 4.79 -9.54 -22.61
CA ARG A 96 3.62 -10.10 -23.31
C ARG A 96 2.34 -9.40 -22.88
N VAL A 97 2.21 -9.08 -21.59
CA VAL A 97 1.09 -8.33 -21.02
C VAL A 97 1.58 -7.34 -19.96
N THR A 98 0.94 -6.18 -19.91
CA THR A 98 1.14 -5.19 -18.85
C THR A 98 -0.11 -5.12 -17.99
N LEU A 99 0.04 -5.30 -16.68
CA LEU A 99 -1.03 -5.14 -15.70
C LEU A 99 -0.99 -3.73 -15.11
N ALA A 100 -1.98 -2.90 -15.41
CA ALA A 100 -2.21 -1.62 -14.74
C ALA A 100 -3.28 -1.77 -13.66
N GLY A 101 -3.36 -0.80 -12.75
CA GLY A 101 -4.29 -0.86 -11.62
C GLY A 101 -4.99 0.45 -11.32
N ALA A 102 -6.11 0.36 -10.62
CA ALA A 102 -6.76 1.49 -9.97
C ALA A 102 -7.25 1.05 -8.61
N VAL A 103 -6.79 1.73 -7.55
CA VAL A 103 -7.34 1.57 -6.21
C VAL A 103 -8.67 2.34 -6.20
N LYS A 104 -9.77 1.63 -6.02
CA LYS A 104 -11.12 2.22 -6.04
C LYS A 104 -11.54 2.69 -4.65
N THR A 105 -11.30 1.82 -3.68
CA THR A 105 -11.59 2.05 -2.27
C THR A 105 -10.31 1.83 -1.50
N LEU A 106 -10.01 2.78 -0.62
CA LEU A 106 -9.02 2.62 0.42
C LEU A 106 -9.64 3.27 1.65
N ALA A 107 -10.00 2.47 2.64
CA ALA A 107 -10.51 2.98 3.90
C ALA A 107 -9.86 2.26 5.06
N PHE A 108 -9.61 3.02 6.12
CA PHE A 108 -9.05 2.50 7.36
C PHE A 108 -9.95 2.93 8.52
N SER A 109 -10.26 1.98 9.40
CA SER A 109 -10.90 2.27 10.68
C SER A 109 -9.97 1.87 11.81
N SER A 110 -9.71 2.81 12.71
CA SER A 110 -8.95 2.59 13.95
C SER A 110 -9.85 2.16 15.13
N THR A 111 -11.16 1.97 14.90
CA THR A 111 -12.16 1.77 15.95
C THR A 111 -12.75 0.37 15.99
N ARG A 112 -12.20 -0.61 15.25
CA ARG A 112 -12.65 -2.01 15.31
C ARG A 112 -12.12 -2.67 16.60
N GLY A 113 -12.77 -2.38 17.73
CA GLY A 113 -12.44 -2.92 19.07
C GLY A 113 -11.46 -2.07 19.88
N LEU A 114 -10.93 -2.62 20.98
CA LEU A 114 -9.97 -1.96 21.88
C LEU A 114 -8.55 -1.85 21.29
N THR A 115 -8.20 -2.70 20.31
CA THR A 115 -6.85 -2.79 19.72
C THR A 115 -6.83 -3.05 18.21
N GLY A 116 -7.97 -3.12 17.53
CA GLY A 116 -8.05 -3.56 16.14
C GLY A 116 -8.24 -2.40 15.15
N GLY A 117 -7.33 -2.33 14.18
CA GLY A 117 -7.56 -1.59 12.94
C GLY A 117 -8.19 -2.49 11.89
N SER A 118 -8.99 -1.94 10.97
CA SER A 118 -9.48 -2.66 9.80
C SER A 118 -9.27 -1.87 8.53
N TRP A 119 -9.05 -2.60 7.43
CA TRP A 119 -8.85 -2.05 6.10
C TRP A 119 -9.96 -2.52 5.18
N ASP A 120 -10.40 -1.61 4.32
CA ASP A 120 -11.27 -1.90 3.19
C ASP A 120 -10.54 -1.45 1.93
N ILE A 121 -10.21 -2.41 1.05
CA ILE A 121 -9.36 -2.18 -0.11
C ILE A 121 -9.97 -2.82 -1.35
N ASP A 122 -10.31 -1.99 -2.33
CA ASP A 122 -10.78 -2.42 -3.64
C ASP A 122 -9.76 -2.06 -4.71
N VAL A 123 -9.36 -3.04 -5.51
CA VAL A 123 -8.44 -2.84 -6.63
C VAL A 123 -9.04 -3.41 -7.91
N THR A 124 -9.07 -2.59 -8.96
CA THR A 124 -9.31 -3.05 -10.32
C THR A 124 -7.98 -3.17 -11.06
N LEU A 125 -7.68 -4.36 -11.57
CA LEU A 125 -6.58 -4.60 -12.50
C LEU A 125 -7.09 -4.61 -13.93
N THR A 126 -6.35 -3.96 -14.82
CA THR A 126 -6.57 -4.00 -16.27
C THR A 126 -5.32 -4.52 -16.96
N SER A 127 -5.51 -5.42 -17.93
CA SER A 127 -4.43 -5.98 -18.73
C SER A 127 -4.40 -5.33 -20.10
N SER A 128 -3.21 -5.17 -20.66
CA SER A 128 -3.02 -4.68 -22.03
C SER A 128 -3.68 -5.55 -23.11
N ASN A 129 -4.16 -6.75 -22.77
CA ASN A 129 -4.96 -7.60 -23.64
C ASN A 129 -6.47 -7.32 -23.61
N GLY A 130 -6.91 -6.25 -22.93
CA GLY A 130 -8.30 -5.84 -22.84
C GLY A 130 -9.12 -6.53 -21.74
N LYS A 131 -8.52 -7.48 -20.99
CA LYS A 131 -9.18 -8.10 -19.83
C LYS A 131 -9.02 -7.24 -18.57
N SER A 132 -9.97 -7.38 -17.65
CA SER A 132 -9.92 -6.75 -16.33
C SER A 132 -10.42 -7.70 -15.25
N MET A 133 -10.04 -7.41 -14.01
CA MET A 133 -10.59 -8.05 -12.82
C MET A 133 -10.64 -7.04 -11.67
N SER A 134 -11.58 -7.23 -10.75
CA SER A 134 -11.64 -6.47 -9.51
C SER A 134 -11.56 -7.42 -8.32
N VAL A 135 -10.87 -7.00 -7.26
CA VAL A 135 -10.78 -7.72 -5.99
C VAL A 135 -11.04 -6.74 -4.84
N ALA A 136 -11.65 -7.24 -3.77
CA ALA A 136 -12.06 -6.48 -2.58
C ALA A 136 -11.67 -7.28 -1.33
N GLU A 137 -11.15 -6.61 -0.30
CA GLU A 137 -10.78 -7.18 1.01
C GLU A 137 -11.29 -6.24 2.13
N HIS A 138 -11.90 -6.79 3.20
CA HIS A 138 -12.65 -6.05 4.25
C HIS A 138 -12.33 -6.47 5.71
#